data_AF-A0A843TN53-F1
#
_entry.id   AF-A0A843TN53-F1
#
_cell.length_a   1.000
_cell.length_b   1.000
_cell.length_c   1.000
_cell.angle_alpha   90.00
_cell.angle_beta   90.00
_cell.angle_gamma   90.00
#
_symmetry.space_group_name_H-M   'P 1'
#
loop_
_entity.id
_entity.type
_entity.pdbx_description
1 polymer ?
#
loop_
_entity_poly.entity_id
_entity_poly.type
_entity_poly.pdbx_seq_one_letter_code
_entity_poly.pdbx_strand_id
1 'polypeptide(L)'
;GISEVVGIEGKDVELKRRKLRRKKQVLREEFEEWEEAYKLESELRNIDDFFMREALLEAKKAADMWEVPVGAVLVQDGKIIARGCNLVDNLRDSTAHAEMICIREASNLLRTWCLAVSHALYLSIVQ
;
A
#
# COMPACT_ATOMS: atom_id res chain seq x y z
N GLY A 1 -38.37 -37.06 43.46
CA GLY A 1 -38.04 -35.92 42.59
C GLY A 1 -36.73 -35.27 42.99
N ILE A 2 -35.61 -35.99 42.88
CA ILE A 2 -34.24 -35.43 43.10
C ILE A 2 -33.35 -35.70 41.86
N SER A 3 -33.69 -36.71 41.04
CA SER A 3 -32.98 -37.07 39.81
C SER A 3 -33.17 -36.09 38.64
N GLU A 4 -34.32 -35.40 38.54
CA GLU A 4 -34.58 -34.46 37.43
C GLU A 4 -33.93 -33.08 37.64
N VAL A 5 -33.79 -32.63 38.90
CA VAL A 5 -33.22 -31.31 39.22
C VAL A 5 -31.71 -31.28 38.95
N VAL A 6 -31.00 -32.38 39.26
CA VAL A 6 -29.57 -32.56 38.97
C VAL A 6 -29.29 -32.63 37.46
N GLY A 7 -30.25 -33.12 36.66
CA GLY A 7 -30.13 -33.23 35.19
C GLY A 7 -30.30 -31.90 34.44
N ILE A 8 -31.03 -30.93 35.01
CA ILE A 8 -31.27 -29.62 34.40
C ILE A 8 -30.06 -28.69 34.64
N GLU A 9 -29.49 -28.71 35.85
CA GLU A 9 -28.27 -27.95 36.17
C GLU A 9 -27.05 -28.43 35.37
N GLY A 10 -26.88 -29.75 35.18
CA GLY A 10 -25.79 -30.29 34.38
C GLY A 10 -25.82 -29.87 32.90
N LYS A 11 -27.02 -29.79 32.31
CA LYS A 11 -27.21 -29.37 30.91
C LYS A 11 -26.93 -27.88 30.71
N ASP A 12 -27.29 -27.03 31.67
CA ASP A 12 -27.06 -25.58 31.60
C ASP A 12 -25.57 -25.23 31.75
N VAL A 13 -24.84 -25.96 32.60
CA VAL A 13 -23.38 -25.84 32.75
C VAL A 13 -22.65 -26.25 31.47
N GLU A 14 -23.08 -27.34 30.82
CA GLU A 14 -22.47 -27.80 29.57
C GLU A 14 -22.75 -26.84 28.41
N LEU A 15 -23.96 -26.29 28.33
CA LEU A 15 -24.32 -25.28 27.32
C LEU A 15 -23.51 -23.99 27.52
N LYS A 16 -23.33 -23.53 28.76
CA LYS A 16 -22.46 -22.39 29.09
C LYS A 16 -21.01 -22.64 28.68
N ARG A 17 -20.45 -23.83 28.95
CA ARG A 17 -19.10 -24.22 28.49
C ARG A 17 -18.97 -24.21 26.97
N ARG A 18 -19.96 -24.75 26.25
CA ARG A 18 -19.98 -24.76 24.78
C ARG A 18 -20.03 -23.34 24.20
N LYS A 19 -20.89 -22.46 24.75
CA LYS A 19 -20.95 -21.05 24.38
C LYS A 19 -19.63 -20.31 24.66
N LEU A 20 -18.99 -20.58 25.79
CA LEU A 20 -17.70 -19.98 26.14
C LEU A 20 -16.57 -20.42 25.19
N ARG A 21 -16.49 -21.72 24.86
CA ARG A 21 -15.52 -22.23 23.87
C ARG A 21 -15.72 -21.56 22.52
N ARG A 22 -16.96 -21.47 22.06
CA ARG A 22 -17.28 -20.85 20.77
C ARG A 22 -16.94 -19.36 20.76
N LYS A 23 -17.27 -18.62 21.81
CA LYS A 23 -16.90 -17.20 21.95
C LYS A 23 -15.38 -16.99 21.99
N LYS A 24 -14.65 -17.86 22.69
CA LYS A 24 -13.18 -17.82 22.79
C LYS A 24 -12.50 -18.21 21.48
N GLN A 25 -13.15 -19.07 20.69
CA GLN A 25 -12.69 -19.45 19.35
C GLN A 25 -12.91 -18.32 18.36
N VAL A 26 -14.10 -17.71 18.32
CA VAL A 26 -14.39 -16.54 17.47
C VAL A 26 -13.43 -15.38 17.78
N LEU A 27 -13.19 -15.08 19.06
CA LEU A 27 -12.22 -14.05 19.46
C LEU A 27 -10.78 -14.36 19.00
N ARG A 28 -10.42 -15.65 18.87
CA ARG A 28 -9.11 -16.06 18.40
C ARG A 28 -9.03 -15.96 16.88
N GLU A 29 -10.05 -16.41 16.16
CA GLU A 29 -10.15 -16.32 14.70
C GLU A 29 -10.14 -14.85 14.26
N GLU A 30 -10.96 -13.98 14.90
CA GLU A 30 -10.90 -12.53 14.69
C GLU A 30 -9.48 -12.02 15.00
N PHE A 31 -8.89 -12.33 16.16
CA PHE A 31 -7.55 -11.83 16.49
C PHE A 31 -6.46 -12.26 15.49
N GLU A 32 -6.49 -13.50 15.01
CA GLU A 32 -5.56 -14.01 13.98
C GLU A 32 -5.77 -13.30 12.64
N GLU A 33 -7.01 -13.08 12.20
CA GLU A 33 -7.33 -12.30 11.00
C GLU A 33 -6.83 -10.85 11.08
N TRP A 34 -7.02 -10.20 12.24
CA TRP A 34 -6.57 -8.83 12.48
C TRP A 34 -5.03 -8.74 12.49
N GLU A 35 -4.31 -9.71 13.06
CA GLU A 35 -2.84 -9.75 13.01
C GLU A 35 -2.31 -9.92 11.58
N GLU A 36 -2.94 -10.78 10.78
CA GLU A 36 -2.58 -10.98 9.37
C GLU A 36 -2.83 -9.71 8.54
N ALA A 37 -3.99 -9.07 8.72
CA ALA A 37 -4.31 -7.81 8.06
C ALA A 37 -3.32 -6.69 8.42
N TYR A 38 -2.96 -6.58 9.71
CA TYR A 38 -1.98 -5.60 10.18
C TYR A 38 -0.59 -5.83 9.58
N LYS A 39 -0.15 -7.08 9.47
CA LYS A 39 1.13 -7.41 8.82
C LYS A 39 1.12 -7.03 7.34
N LEU A 40 0.05 -7.38 6.62
CA LEU A 40 -0.09 -7.04 5.21
C LEU A 40 -0.08 -5.51 5.00
N GLU A 41 -0.83 -4.77 5.81
CA GLU A 41 -0.84 -3.30 5.77
C GLU A 41 0.54 -2.71 6.05
N SER A 42 1.25 -3.24 7.06
CA SER A 42 2.62 -2.81 7.37
C SER A 42 3.61 -3.11 6.24
N GLU A 43 3.50 -4.26 5.58
CA GLU A 43 4.35 -4.63 4.45
C GLU A 43 4.10 -3.73 3.24
N LEU A 44 2.83 -3.47 2.91
CA LEU A 44 2.46 -2.54 1.84
C LEU A 44 3.01 -1.14 2.11
N ARG A 45 2.88 -0.65 3.35
CA ARG A 45 3.42 0.65 3.75
C ARG A 45 4.94 0.74 3.57
N ASN A 46 5.67 -0.33 3.91
CA ASN A 46 7.12 -0.37 3.72
C ASN A 46 7.51 -0.33 2.24
N ILE A 47 6.73 -0.96 1.36
CA ILE A 47 6.94 -0.94 -0.09
C ILE A 47 6.67 0.46 -0.64
N ASP A 48 5.58 1.11 -0.23
CA ASP A 48 5.27 2.49 -0.62
C ASP A 48 6.37 3.46 -0.17
N ASP A 49 6.87 3.32 1.07
CA ASP A 49 7.98 4.13 1.59
C ASP A 49 9.26 3.98 0.75
N PHE A 50 9.55 2.77 0.26
CA PHE A 50 10.70 2.53 -0.62
C PHE A 50 10.55 3.31 -1.93
N PHE A 51 9.42 3.18 -2.62
CA PHE A 51 9.22 3.88 -3.90
C PHE A 51 9.11 5.39 -3.74
N MET A 52 8.54 5.87 -2.63
CA MET A 52 8.54 7.30 -2.31
C MET A 52 9.95 7.86 -2.09
N ARG A 53 10.86 7.10 -1.47
CA ARG A 53 12.28 7.51 -1.37
C ARG A 53 12.93 7.62 -2.75
N GLU A 54 12.60 6.71 -3.66
CA GLU A 54 13.11 6.78 -5.03
C GLU A 54 12.58 8.01 -5.78
N ALA A 55 11.32 8.39 -5.57
CA ALA A 55 10.79 9.66 -6.09
C ALA A 55 11.51 10.89 -5.51
N LEU A 56 11.83 10.89 -4.21
CA LEU A 56 12.60 11.96 -3.57
C LEU A 56 14.03 12.09 -4.13
N LEU A 57 14.65 10.99 -4.55
CA LEU A 57 15.95 11.05 -5.25
C LEU A 57 15.84 11.78 -6.58
N GLU A 58 14.74 11.60 -7.33
CA GLU A 58 14.50 12.36 -8.55
C GLU A 58 14.20 13.84 -8.27
N ALA A 59 13.46 14.15 -7.20
CA ALA A 59 13.24 15.54 -6.77
C ALA A 59 14.56 16.24 -6.42
N LYS A 60 15.49 15.50 -5.79
CA LYS A 60 16.83 16.03 -5.51
C LYS A 60 17.58 16.38 -6.80
N LYS A 61 17.47 15.58 -7.87
CA LYS A 61 18.08 15.92 -9.16
C LYS A 61 17.51 17.21 -9.75
N ALA A 62 16.19 17.40 -9.68
CA ALA A 62 15.58 18.67 -10.08
C ALA A 62 16.13 19.84 -9.26
N ALA A 63 16.23 19.69 -7.94
CA ALA A 63 16.83 20.70 -7.06
C ALA A 63 18.28 21.04 -7.46
N ASP A 64 19.10 20.02 -7.74
CA ASP A 64 20.49 20.17 -8.17
C ASP A 64 20.60 20.91 -9.53
N MET A 65 19.54 20.86 -10.35
CA MET A 65 19.39 21.58 -11.62
C MET A 65 18.72 22.95 -11.49
N TRP A 66 18.49 23.44 -10.25
CA TRP A 66 17.76 24.69 -9.98
C TRP A 66 16.31 24.71 -10.47
N GLU A 67 15.70 23.54 -10.59
CA GLU A 67 14.28 23.37 -10.90
C GLU A 67 13.45 23.24 -9.62
N VAL A 68 12.12 23.34 -9.75
CA VAL A 68 11.21 23.00 -8.65
C VAL A 68 11.43 21.53 -8.24
N PRO A 69 11.70 21.23 -6.95
CA PRO A 69 12.15 19.90 -6.50
C PRO A 69 11.00 18.89 -6.44
N VAL A 70 10.61 18.40 -7.61
CA VAL A 70 9.56 17.40 -7.80
C VAL A 70 10.12 16.23 -8.59
N GLY A 71 9.84 15.02 -8.10
CA GLY A 71 10.29 13.77 -8.69
C GLY A 71 9.18 12.72 -8.69
N ALA A 72 9.21 11.83 -9.67
CA ALA A 72 8.22 10.79 -9.87
C ALA A 72 8.88 9.46 -10.27
N VAL A 73 8.31 8.34 -9.82
CA VAL A 73 8.68 7.00 -10.26
C VAL A 73 7.43 6.19 -10.60
N LEU A 74 7.46 5.46 -11.71
CA LEU A 74 6.40 4.56 -12.10
C LEU A 74 6.84 3.12 -11.84
N VAL A 75 6.02 2.38 -11.11
CA VAL A 75 6.28 1.02 -10.67
C VAL A 75 5.30 0.07 -11.36
N GLN A 76 5.80 -1.02 -11.91
CA GLN A 76 5.02 -2.13 -12.44
C GLN A 76 5.55 -3.44 -11.85
N ASP A 77 4.66 -4.27 -11.32
CA ASP A 77 5.01 -5.59 -10.75
C ASP A 77 6.16 -5.52 -9.72
N GLY A 78 6.11 -4.50 -8.84
CA GLY A 78 7.11 -4.27 -7.80
C GLY A 78 8.46 -3.73 -8.28
N LYS A 79 8.56 -3.30 -9.55
CA LYS A 79 9.80 -2.76 -10.13
C LYS A 79 9.56 -1.37 -10.71
N ILE A 80 10.53 -0.48 -10.52
CA ILE A 80 10.50 0.84 -11.17
C ILE A 80 10.81 0.64 -12.67
N ILE A 81 9.89 1.08 -13.52
CA ILE A 81 10.02 1.00 -14.98
C ILE A 81 10.32 2.35 -15.63
N ALA A 82 10.04 3.45 -14.94
CA ALA A 82 10.33 4.79 -15.41
C ALA A 82 10.53 5.77 -14.25
N ARG A 83 11.26 6.86 -14.53
CA ARG A 83 11.53 7.93 -13.57
C ARG A 83 11.33 9.28 -14.23
N GLY A 84 11.11 10.32 -13.44
CA GLY A 84 10.99 11.68 -13.95
C GLY A 84 11.29 12.70 -12.87
N CYS A 85 11.84 13.85 -13.27
CA CYS A 85 12.03 15.01 -12.41
C CYS A 85 11.57 16.27 -13.16
N ASN A 86 11.24 17.34 -12.44
CA ASN A 86 10.82 18.58 -13.08
C ASN A 86 11.92 19.18 -13.96
N LEU A 87 11.56 19.54 -15.20
CA LEU A 87 12.47 20.15 -16.18
C LEU A 87 11.80 21.31 -16.93
N VAL A 88 10.78 21.94 -16.32
CA VAL A 88 9.96 22.98 -16.95
C VAL A 88 10.82 24.15 -17.43
N ASP A 89 11.71 24.65 -16.58
CA ASP A 89 12.51 25.83 -16.90
C ASP A 89 13.62 25.50 -17.90
N ASN A 90 14.30 24.37 -17.72
CA ASN A 90 15.39 23.90 -18.57
C ASN A 90 14.91 23.58 -19.99
N LEU A 91 13.76 22.93 -20.13
CA LEU A 91 13.20 22.58 -21.45
C LEU A 91 12.33 23.71 -22.04
N ARG A 92 12.04 24.76 -21.26
CA ARG A 92 11.08 25.81 -21.61
C ARG A 92 9.74 25.24 -22.07
N ASP A 93 9.30 24.19 -21.38
CA ASP A 93 8.08 23.44 -21.67
C ASP A 93 7.27 23.33 -20.39
N SER A 94 6.12 24.01 -20.34
CA SER A 94 5.22 23.99 -19.18
C SER A 94 4.61 22.61 -18.90
N THR A 95 4.83 21.62 -19.76
CA THR A 95 4.40 20.22 -19.57
C THR A 95 5.53 19.29 -19.15
N ALA A 96 6.76 19.79 -18.98
CA ALA A 96 7.93 19.01 -18.56
C ALA A 96 7.96 18.79 -17.03
N HIS A 97 6.79 18.50 -16.46
CA HIS A 97 6.63 18.10 -15.07
C HIS A 97 7.13 16.67 -14.86
N ALA A 98 7.48 16.33 -13.62
CA ALA A 98 8.00 15.01 -13.26
C ALA A 98 7.04 13.86 -13.65
N GLU A 99 5.74 14.00 -13.38
CA GLU A 99 4.73 13.00 -13.76
C GLU A 99 4.67 12.78 -15.27
N MET A 100 4.72 13.87 -16.03
CA MET A 100 4.61 13.81 -17.48
C MET A 100 5.84 13.17 -18.12
N ILE A 101 7.03 13.49 -17.62
CA ILE A 101 8.28 12.87 -18.06
C ILE A 101 8.26 11.38 -17.75
N CYS A 102 7.89 11.01 -16.52
CA CYS A 102 7.83 9.62 -16.07
C CYS A 102 6.84 8.78 -16.90
N ILE A 103 5.62 9.29 -17.16
CA ILE A 103 4.61 8.62 -17.99
C ILE A 103 5.09 8.47 -19.43
N ARG A 104 5.69 9.50 -20.02
CA ARG A 104 6.23 9.44 -21.39
C ARG A 104 7.32 8.39 -21.50
N GLU A 105 8.24 8.34 -20.54
CA GLU A 105 9.32 7.35 -20.49
C GLU A 105 8.75 5.92 -20.39
N ALA A 106 7.79 5.69 -19.49
CA ALA A 106 7.13 4.40 -19.36
C ALA A 106 6.38 3.98 -20.64
N SER A 107 5.65 4.91 -21.24
CA SER A 107 4.88 4.67 -22.47
C SER A 107 5.81 4.29 -23.63
N ASN A 108 6.97 4.95 -23.71
CA ASN A 108 8.00 4.63 -24.70
C ASN A 108 8.62 3.26 -24.47
N LEU A 109 8.92 2.90 -23.21
CA LEU A 109 9.48 1.60 -22.85
C LEU A 109 8.51 0.46 -23.18
N LEU A 110 7.24 0.61 -22.79
CA LEU A 110 6.19 -0.39 -22.99
C LEU A 110 5.58 -0.36 -24.41
N ARG A 111 5.94 0.64 -25.22
CA ARG A 111 5.39 0.90 -26.57
C ARG A 111 3.86 0.93 -26.59
N THR A 112 3.27 1.52 -25.56
CA THR A 112 1.83 1.66 -25.40
C THR A 112 1.52 2.99 -24.73
N TRP A 113 0.37 3.56 -25.07
CA TRP A 113 -0.17 4.74 -24.40
C TRP A 113 -1.02 4.38 -23.18
N CYS A 114 -1.45 3.12 -23.07
CA CYS A 114 -2.33 2.64 -22.02
C CYS A 114 -1.50 1.94 -20.93
N LEU A 115 -1.37 2.59 -19.78
CA LEU A 115 -0.77 2.03 -18.56
C LEU A 115 -1.88 1.43 -17.71
N ALA A 116 -1.87 0.11 -17.53
CA ALA A 116 -2.92 -0.64 -16.85
C ALA A 116 -2.85 -0.55 -15.31
N VAL A 117 -3.84 -1.13 -14.62
CA VAL A 117 -4.02 -1.07 -13.15
C VAL A 117 -2.82 -1.58 -12.34
N SER A 118 -1.94 -2.42 -12.90
CA SER A 118 -0.72 -2.89 -12.22
C SER A 118 0.39 -1.82 -12.10
N HIS A 119 0.12 -0.59 -12.54
CA HIS A 119 1.05 0.52 -12.47
C HIS A 119 0.71 1.44 -11.29
N ALA A 120 1.65 1.61 -10.38
CA ALA A 120 1.58 2.62 -9.33
C ALA A 120 2.51 3.79 -9.69
N LEU A 121 2.01 5.02 -9.60
CA LEU A 121 2.80 6.24 -9.79
C LEU A 121 3.03 6.89 -8.42
N TYR A 122 4.29 6.99 -8.02
CA TYR A 122 4.70 7.68 -6.80
C TYR A 122 5.24 9.06 -7.15
N LEU A 123 4.76 10.07 -6.42
CA LEU A 123 5.03 11.49 -6.65
C LEU A 123 5.57 12.11 -5.37
N SER A 124 6.72 12.76 -5.47
CA SER A 124 7.28 13.56 -4.38
C SER A 124 6.95 15.03 -4.60
N ILE A 125 6.36 15.65 -3.60
CA ILE A 125 6.26 17.10 -3.49
C ILE A 125 7.09 17.48 -2.27
N VAL A 126 8.21 18.13 -2.48
CA VAL A 126 8.96 18.76 -1.39
C VAL A 126 8.43 20.18 -1.27
N GLN A 127 7.60 20.44 -0.26
CA GLN A 127 7.21 21.80 0.12
C GLN A 127 8.39 22.54 0.77
#